data_AF-A0A3E0MP82-F1
#
_entry.id   AF-A0A3E0MP82-F1
#
_cell.length_a   1.000
_cell.length_b   1.000
_cell.length_c   1.000
_cell.angle_alpha   90.00
_cell.angle_beta   90.00
_cell.angle_gamma   90.00
#
_symmetry.space_group_name_H-M   'P 1'
#
loop_
_entity.id
_entity.type
_entity.pdbx_description
1 polymer ?
#
loop_
_entity_poly.entity_id
_entity_poly.type
_entity_poly.pdbx_seq_one_letter_code
_entity_poly.pdbx_strand_id
1 'polypeptide(L)'
;MKARLEAGKVVKYSQIPNQVDNILGGARNLNPEDLGFYDVVVPDYDPVTQSISNLHMESSYASPTLEDPNATRTVFIYDVNDKTISETVDELKQRRINELNSLVYDKLQPTDFYITRFTEKAVSIPSAIQIARDAIRTTAETKENEINALSDKAAILKYDINF
;
A
#
# COMPACT_ATOMS: atom_id res chain seq x y z
N MET A 1 -0.68 -14.38 -14.80
CA MET A 1 -1.43 -15.40 -14.03
C MET A 1 -2.76 -15.61 -14.75
N LYS A 2 -3.28 -16.84 -14.80
CA LYS A 2 -4.59 -17.13 -15.41
C LYS A 2 -5.52 -17.78 -14.39
N ALA A 3 -6.81 -17.72 -14.63
CA ALA A 3 -7.82 -18.40 -13.83
C ALA A 3 -8.88 -19.04 -14.73
N ARG A 4 -9.57 -20.05 -14.18
CA ARG A 4 -10.67 -20.78 -14.82
C ARG A 4 -11.76 -21.06 -13.77
N LEU A 5 -13.00 -21.16 -14.23
CA LEU A 5 -14.11 -21.67 -13.42
C LEU A 5 -14.10 -23.20 -13.41
N GLU A 6 -13.97 -23.80 -12.24
CA GLU A 6 -14.01 -25.26 -12.03
C GLU A 6 -15.03 -25.58 -10.95
N ALA A 7 -16.06 -26.36 -11.30
CA ALA A 7 -17.14 -26.75 -10.38
C ALA A 7 -17.76 -25.56 -9.62
N GLY A 8 -17.93 -24.42 -10.31
CA GLY A 8 -18.49 -23.19 -9.73
C GLY A 8 -17.53 -22.36 -8.87
N LYS A 9 -16.24 -22.71 -8.83
CA LYS A 9 -15.20 -21.97 -8.09
C LYS A 9 -14.16 -21.41 -9.05
N VAL A 10 -13.65 -20.22 -8.74
CA VAL A 10 -12.52 -19.64 -9.49
C VAL A 10 -11.22 -20.25 -8.99
N VAL A 11 -10.48 -20.93 -9.88
CA VAL A 11 -9.19 -21.55 -9.58
C VAL A 11 -8.08 -20.79 -10.31
N LYS A 12 -7.05 -20.38 -9.56
CA LYS A 12 -5.90 -19.61 -10.08
C LYS A 12 -4.74 -20.53 -10.44
N TYR A 13 -4.12 -20.23 -11.57
CA TYR A 13 -3.00 -20.97 -12.13
C TYR A 13 -1.81 -20.05 -12.41
N SER A 14 -0.65 -20.38 -11.84
CA SER A 14 0.62 -19.71 -12.14
C SER A 14 1.08 -20.01 -13.58
N GLN A 15 0.80 -21.23 -14.04
CA GLN A 15 1.00 -21.70 -15.40
C GLN A 15 -0.18 -22.58 -15.80
N ILE A 16 -0.53 -22.58 -17.08
CA ILE A 16 -1.57 -23.48 -17.60
C ILE A 16 -1.11 -24.93 -17.38
N PRO A 17 -1.91 -25.78 -16.72
CA PRO A 17 -1.58 -27.19 -16.55
C PRO A 17 -1.44 -27.88 -17.91
N ASN A 18 -0.55 -28.86 -18.02
CA ASN A 18 -0.41 -29.62 -19.27
C ASN A 18 -1.52 -30.66 -19.44
N GLN A 19 -2.09 -31.13 -18.34
CA GLN A 19 -3.27 -31.98 -18.29
C GLN A 19 -4.43 -31.11 -17.81
N VAL A 20 -5.33 -30.79 -18.72
CA VAL A 20 -6.60 -30.13 -18.45
C VAL A 20 -7.65 -30.97 -19.16
N ASP A 21 -8.64 -31.44 -18.41
CA ASP A 21 -9.66 -32.36 -18.92
C ASP A 21 -9.03 -33.60 -19.60
N ASN A 22 -9.76 -34.27 -20.51
CA ASN A 22 -9.25 -35.43 -21.26
C ASN A 22 -8.52 -35.03 -22.58
N ILE A 23 -7.83 -33.89 -22.59
CA ILE A 23 -7.18 -33.37 -23.79
C ILE A 23 -5.91 -34.17 -24.12
N LEU A 24 -5.95 -34.91 -25.22
CA LEU A 24 -4.80 -35.61 -25.80
C LEU A 24 -3.90 -34.61 -26.54
N GLY A 25 -2.60 -34.58 -26.22
CA GLY A 25 -1.60 -33.71 -26.88
C GLY A 25 -1.13 -32.49 -26.07
N GLY A 26 -1.64 -32.32 -24.85
CA GLY A 26 -1.17 -31.30 -23.90
C GLY A 26 -1.89 -29.96 -24.06
N ALA A 27 -2.61 -29.56 -23.01
CA ALA A 27 -3.44 -28.35 -22.99
C ALA A 27 -2.64 -27.04 -23.16
N ARG A 28 -1.33 -27.07 -22.91
CA ARG A 28 -0.43 -25.92 -23.11
C ARG A 28 -0.25 -25.49 -24.57
N ASN A 29 -0.55 -26.38 -25.50
CA ASN A 29 -0.38 -26.14 -26.94
C ASN A 29 -1.64 -25.56 -27.60
N LEU A 30 -2.72 -25.41 -26.84
CA LEU A 30 -4.00 -24.89 -27.31
C LEU A 30 -4.19 -23.44 -26.89
N ASN A 31 -5.12 -22.76 -27.56
CA ASN A 31 -5.52 -21.42 -27.15
C ASN A 31 -6.10 -21.48 -25.71
N PRO A 32 -5.54 -20.73 -24.75
CA PRO A 32 -6.00 -20.78 -23.35
C PRO A 32 -7.48 -20.43 -23.16
N GLU A 33 -8.01 -19.52 -23.98
CA GLU A 33 -9.40 -19.06 -23.87
C GLU A 33 -10.39 -20.15 -24.29
N ASP A 34 -10.06 -20.97 -25.29
CA ASP A 34 -10.86 -22.13 -25.71
C ASP A 34 -10.95 -23.19 -24.59
N LEU A 35 -9.98 -23.18 -23.68
CA LEU A 35 -9.92 -24.05 -22.51
C LEU A 35 -10.56 -23.42 -21.26
N GLY A 36 -11.12 -22.22 -21.38
CA GLY A 36 -11.73 -21.45 -20.29
C GLY A 36 -10.73 -20.76 -19.36
N PHE A 37 -9.47 -20.62 -19.76
CA PHE A 37 -8.47 -19.87 -19.00
C PHE A 37 -8.40 -18.42 -19.46
N TYR A 38 -8.82 -17.52 -18.58
CA TYR A 38 -8.75 -16.08 -18.80
C TYR A 38 -7.69 -15.45 -17.91
N ASP A 39 -7.25 -14.24 -18.28
CA ASP A 39 -6.27 -13.49 -17.49
C ASP A 39 -6.87 -13.04 -16.15
N VAL A 40 -6.04 -13.02 -15.12
CA VAL A 40 -6.38 -12.41 -13.82
C VAL A 40 -5.83 -10.99 -13.80
N VAL A 41 -6.72 -10.01 -13.71
CA VAL A 41 -6.40 -8.59 -13.59
C VAL A 41 -6.55 -8.17 -12.13
N VAL A 42 -5.52 -7.53 -11.60
CA VAL A 42 -5.59 -6.83 -10.31
C VAL A 42 -5.83 -5.35 -10.63
N PRO A 43 -6.97 -4.77 -10.23
CA PRO A 43 -7.22 -3.34 -10.45
C PRO A 43 -6.23 -2.50 -9.64
N ASP A 44 -6.02 -1.25 -10.07
CA ASP A 44 -5.31 -0.27 -9.25
C ASP A 44 -6.17 0.08 -8.04
N TYR A 45 -5.56 0.03 -6.86
CA TYR A 45 -6.24 0.33 -5.59
C TYR A 45 -5.23 0.80 -4.55
N ASP A 46 -5.72 1.54 -3.57
CA ASP A 46 -4.88 1.98 -2.46
C ASP A 46 -4.89 0.97 -1.31
N PRO A 47 -3.77 0.26 -1.02
CA PRO A 47 -3.74 -0.76 0.02
C PRO A 47 -3.92 -0.21 1.43
N VAL A 48 -3.84 1.11 1.65
CA VAL A 48 -4.09 1.71 2.96
C VAL A 48 -5.59 1.79 3.21
N THR A 49 -6.35 2.35 2.26
CA THR A 49 -7.78 2.65 2.43
C THR A 49 -8.72 1.65 1.77
N GLN A 50 -8.22 0.81 0.86
CA GLN A 50 -9.02 -0.10 0.05
C GLN A 50 -8.51 -1.54 0.15
N SER A 51 -9.39 -2.47 -0.15
CA SER A 51 -9.13 -3.90 -0.20
C SER A 51 -9.71 -4.49 -1.48
N ILE A 52 -9.00 -5.46 -2.04
CA ILE A 52 -9.50 -6.22 -3.18
C ILE A 52 -10.12 -7.52 -2.69
N SER A 53 -11.34 -7.81 -3.13
CA SER A 53 -12.05 -9.04 -2.78
C SER A 53 -12.83 -9.58 -3.98
N ASN A 54 -13.43 -10.76 -3.83
CA ASN A 54 -14.32 -11.36 -4.83
C ASN A 54 -13.78 -11.38 -6.28
N LEU A 55 -12.98 -12.39 -6.60
CA LEU A 55 -12.52 -12.62 -7.97
C LEU A 55 -13.68 -13.16 -8.83
N HIS A 56 -14.08 -12.44 -9.88
CA HIS A 56 -15.22 -12.80 -10.70
C HIS A 56 -14.98 -12.61 -12.21
N MET A 57 -15.83 -13.29 -12.99
CA MET A 57 -15.99 -13.22 -14.45
C MET A 57 -16.36 -11.84 -14.98
N GLU A 58 -15.50 -11.09 -15.67
CA GLU A 58 -15.91 -9.88 -16.42
C GLU A 58 -15.69 -10.09 -17.93
N SER A 59 -16.76 -10.02 -18.72
CA SER A 59 -16.73 -10.29 -20.17
C SER A 59 -16.40 -9.05 -21.01
N SER A 60 -16.49 -7.85 -20.44
CA SER A 60 -16.41 -6.57 -21.15
C SER A 60 -15.25 -5.69 -20.68
N TYR A 61 -14.13 -6.29 -20.27
CA TYR A 61 -12.98 -5.53 -19.76
C TYR A 61 -12.29 -4.76 -20.89
N ALA A 62 -12.12 -3.45 -20.71
CA ALA A 62 -11.53 -2.58 -21.71
C ALA A 62 -10.08 -3.00 -22.03
N SER A 63 -9.82 -3.23 -23.31
CA SER A 63 -8.50 -3.62 -23.83
C SER A 63 -8.29 -2.94 -25.19
N PRO A 64 -8.14 -1.60 -25.22
CA PRO A 64 -8.02 -0.84 -26.45
C PRO A 64 -6.84 -1.32 -27.28
N THR A 65 -7.04 -1.39 -28.59
CA THR A 65 -6.00 -1.73 -29.57
C THR A 65 -5.72 -0.50 -30.45
N LEU A 66 -4.64 -0.54 -31.24
CA LEU A 66 -4.33 0.53 -32.19
C LEU A 66 -5.44 0.74 -33.25
N GLU A 67 -6.23 -0.30 -33.52
CA GLU A 67 -7.27 -0.30 -34.56
C GLU A 67 -8.69 -0.09 -33.99
N ASP A 68 -8.90 -0.41 -32.71
CA ASP A 68 -10.18 -0.24 -32.02
C ASP A 68 -9.99 0.24 -30.56
N PRO A 69 -10.35 1.50 -30.25
CA PRO A 69 -10.24 2.05 -28.90
C PRO A 69 -11.30 1.49 -27.92
N ASN A 70 -12.33 0.81 -28.42
CA ASN A 70 -13.40 0.23 -27.60
C ASN A 70 -13.32 -1.30 -27.51
N ALA A 71 -12.22 -1.90 -27.96
CA ALA A 71 -12.02 -3.34 -27.87
C ALA A 71 -12.13 -3.81 -26.42
N THR A 72 -12.84 -4.92 -26.22
CA THR A 72 -13.05 -5.56 -24.92
C THR A 72 -12.57 -7.00 -24.93
N ARG A 73 -12.27 -7.54 -23.76
CA ARG A 73 -11.88 -8.94 -23.56
C ARG A 73 -12.47 -9.50 -22.27
N THR A 74 -12.52 -10.83 -22.19
CA THR A 74 -12.94 -11.53 -20.98
C THR A 74 -11.75 -11.73 -20.03
N VAL A 75 -11.90 -11.32 -18.77
CA VAL A 75 -10.90 -11.45 -17.71
C VAL A 75 -11.54 -11.80 -16.38
N PHE A 76 -10.73 -12.29 -15.44
CA PHE A 76 -11.10 -12.33 -14.03
C PHE A 76 -10.58 -11.08 -13.33
N ILE A 77 -11.46 -10.35 -12.66
CA ILE A 77 -11.13 -9.11 -11.94
C ILE A 77 -11.59 -9.17 -10.47
N TYR A 78 -10.88 -8.47 -9.60
CA TYR A 78 -11.28 -8.30 -8.20
C TYR A 78 -12.15 -7.03 -8.04
N ASP A 79 -13.10 -7.09 -7.11
CA ASP A 79 -13.82 -5.92 -6.64
C ASP A 79 -12.95 -5.08 -5.71
N VAL A 80 -12.86 -3.77 -5.97
CA VAL A 80 -12.22 -2.81 -5.06
C VAL A 80 -13.26 -2.32 -4.06
N ASN A 81 -12.99 -2.53 -2.78
CA ASN A 81 -13.88 -2.16 -1.68
C ASN A 81 -13.14 -1.24 -0.71
N ASP A 82 -13.78 -0.16 -0.30
CA ASP A 82 -13.23 0.73 0.72
C ASP A 82 -13.21 0.02 2.10
N LYS A 83 -12.08 0.13 2.79
CA LYS A 83 -11.95 -0.37 4.16
C LYS A 83 -12.73 0.53 5.11
N THR A 84 -13.42 -0.09 6.05
CA THR A 84 -14.01 0.63 7.18
C THR A 84 -12.90 1.02 8.17
N ILE A 85 -12.53 2.30 8.17
CA ILE A 85 -11.63 2.87 9.19
C ILE A 85 -12.49 3.36 10.36
N SER A 86 -12.48 2.59 11.45
CA SER A 86 -13.29 2.83 12.63
C SER A 86 -12.91 4.10 13.39
N GLU A 87 -11.63 4.43 13.44
CA GLU A 87 -11.11 5.57 14.18
C GLU A 87 -11.59 6.90 13.58
N THR A 88 -11.83 7.87 14.46
CA THR A 88 -12.12 9.26 14.09
C THR A 88 -10.89 9.96 13.50
N VAL A 89 -11.10 11.10 12.84
CA VAL A 89 -10.00 11.94 12.32
C VAL A 89 -9.03 12.33 13.43
N ASP A 90 -9.54 12.68 14.61
CA ASP A 90 -8.72 13.12 15.74
C ASP A 90 -7.90 11.97 16.34
N GLU A 91 -8.48 10.78 16.47
CA GLU A 91 -7.74 9.58 16.92
C GLU A 91 -6.63 9.20 15.95
N LEU A 92 -6.88 9.31 14.64
CA LEU A 92 -5.86 9.05 13.62
C LEU A 92 -4.71 10.07 13.68
N LYS A 93 -5.03 11.35 13.87
CA LYS A 93 -4.01 12.40 14.08
C LYS A 93 -3.16 12.10 15.31
N GLN A 94 -3.80 11.81 16.43
CA GLN A 94 -3.11 11.48 17.67
C GLN A 94 -2.19 10.27 17.50
N ARG A 95 -2.67 9.19 16.86
CA ARG A 95 -1.83 8.03 16.55
C ARG A 95 -0.61 8.43 15.73
N ARG A 96 -0.80 9.22 14.67
CA ARG A 96 0.29 9.64 13.79
C ARG A 96 1.31 10.54 14.49
N ILE A 97 0.84 11.43 15.35
CA ILE A 97 1.71 12.29 16.19
C ILE A 97 2.49 11.45 17.20
N ASN A 98 1.88 10.40 17.79
CA ASN A 98 2.59 9.49 18.69
C ASN A 98 3.70 8.69 17.99
N GLU A 99 3.45 8.24 16.75
CA GLU A 99 4.47 7.62 15.90
C GLU A 99 5.62 8.59 15.58
N LEU A 100 5.28 9.84 15.21
CA LEU A 100 6.27 10.91 14.99
C LEU A 100 7.11 11.18 16.23
N ASN A 101 6.48 11.29 17.40
CA ASN A 101 7.17 11.52 18.68
C ASN A 101 8.12 10.37 19.05
N SER A 102 7.74 9.14 18.73
CA SER A 102 8.61 7.96 18.91
C SER A 102 9.85 8.05 18.02
N LEU A 103 9.68 8.42 16.75
CA LEU A 103 10.80 8.64 15.82
C LEU A 103 11.73 9.77 16.28
N VAL A 104 11.16 10.88 16.77
CA VAL A 104 11.92 12.02 17.31
C VAL A 104 12.75 11.59 18.52
N TYR A 105 12.16 10.83 19.43
CA TYR A 105 12.86 10.27 20.59
C TYR A 105 14.07 9.45 20.16
N ASP A 106 13.88 8.49 19.25
CA ASP A 106 14.96 7.62 18.74
C ASP A 106 16.09 8.42 18.09
N LYS A 107 15.76 9.50 17.37
CA LYS A 107 16.74 10.39 16.73
C LYS A 107 17.51 11.26 17.71
N LEU A 108 16.89 11.69 18.82
CA LEU A 108 17.53 12.53 19.82
C LEU A 108 18.39 11.72 20.80
N GLN A 109 17.99 10.47 21.07
CA GLN A 109 18.63 9.56 22.03
C GLN A 109 20.17 9.52 21.93
N PRO A 110 20.82 9.43 20.74
CA PRO A 110 22.27 9.34 20.64
C PRO A 110 23.02 10.57 21.19
N THR A 111 22.33 11.71 21.30
CA THR A 111 22.92 12.99 21.74
C THR A 111 22.41 13.45 23.10
N ASP A 112 21.54 12.69 23.77
CA ASP A 112 20.96 13.09 25.06
C ASP A 112 22.00 13.18 26.17
N PHE A 113 23.09 12.41 26.11
CA PHE A 113 24.21 12.54 27.05
C PHE A 113 24.78 13.97 27.11
N TYR A 114 24.80 14.70 25.98
CA TYR A 114 25.26 16.10 25.97
C TYR A 114 24.32 17.02 26.76
N ILE A 115 23.02 16.74 26.73
CA ILE A 115 22.01 17.47 27.49
C ILE A 115 22.16 17.16 28.98
N THR A 116 22.24 15.88 29.36
CA THR A 116 22.46 15.47 30.75
C THR A 116 23.74 16.10 31.32
N ARG A 117 24.84 16.04 30.57
CA ARG A 117 26.13 16.63 30.99
C ARG A 117 26.05 18.15 31.16
N PHE A 118 25.30 18.84 30.30
CA PHE A 118 25.05 20.26 30.44
C PHE A 118 24.23 20.57 31.69
N THR A 119 23.15 19.82 31.94
CA THR A 119 22.29 20.00 33.12
C THR A 119 23.02 19.72 34.43
N GLU A 120 23.84 18.66 34.49
CA GLU A 120 24.53 18.26 35.72
C GLU A 120 25.78 19.08 36.04
N LYS A 121 26.51 19.52 35.01
CA LYS A 121 27.87 20.06 35.16
C LYS A 121 28.09 21.40 34.47
N ALA A 122 27.05 21.98 33.86
CA ALA A 122 27.12 23.20 33.04
C ALA A 122 28.17 23.12 31.92
N VAL A 123 28.52 21.91 31.46
CA VAL A 123 29.48 21.73 30.35
C VAL A 123 28.76 22.06 29.05
N SER A 124 29.31 23.01 28.28
CA SER A 124 28.72 23.44 27.02
C SER A 124 28.42 22.27 26.07
N ILE A 125 27.29 22.39 25.38
CA ILE A 125 26.88 21.48 24.31
C ILE A 125 27.66 21.88 23.05
N PRO A 126 28.33 20.93 22.35
CA PRO A 126 28.98 21.25 21.08
C PRO A 126 27.98 21.84 20.08
N SER A 127 28.37 22.92 19.39
CA SER A 127 27.49 23.65 18.48
C SER A 127 26.85 22.76 17.40
N ALA A 128 27.62 21.83 16.83
CA ALA A 128 27.12 20.87 15.84
C ALA A 128 26.00 19.97 16.40
N ILE A 129 26.07 19.59 17.68
CA ILE A 129 25.03 18.78 18.34
C ILE A 129 23.78 19.63 18.58
N GLN A 130 23.95 20.87 19.05
CA GLN A 130 22.84 21.79 19.24
C GLN A 130 22.08 22.01 17.93
N ILE A 131 22.81 22.33 16.85
CA ILE A 131 22.25 22.53 15.50
C ILE A 131 21.49 21.30 15.02
N ALA A 132 22.07 20.10 15.15
CA ALA A 132 21.43 18.87 14.72
C ALA A 132 20.13 18.57 15.49
N ARG A 133 20.12 18.79 16.81
CA ARG A 133 18.92 18.60 17.65
C ARG A 133 17.84 19.61 17.33
N ASP A 134 18.21 20.86 17.08
CA ASP A 134 17.25 21.91 16.73
C ASP A 134 16.62 21.65 15.37
N ALA A 135 17.40 21.18 14.38
CA ALA A 135 16.88 20.74 13.09
C ALA A 135 15.83 19.61 13.24
N ILE A 136 16.13 18.59 14.07
CA ILE A 136 15.18 17.50 14.35
C ILE A 136 13.86 18.03 14.93
N ARG A 137 13.93 18.98 15.88
CA ARG A 137 12.75 19.56 16.51
C ARG A 137 11.94 20.43 15.55
N THR A 138 12.61 21.25 14.75
CA THR A 138 11.95 22.07 13.73
C THR A 138 11.23 21.20 12.70
N THR A 139 11.87 20.10 12.25
CA THR A 139 11.21 19.14 11.35
C THR A 139 10.01 18.47 12.03
N ALA A 140 10.14 18.05 13.29
CA ALA A 140 9.03 17.45 14.04
C ALA A 140 7.84 18.40 14.18
N GLU A 141 8.08 19.65 14.58
CA GLU A 141 7.04 20.68 14.71
C GLU A 141 6.35 20.97 13.38
N THR A 142 7.12 21.04 12.29
CA THR A 142 6.58 21.21 10.94
C THR A 142 5.63 20.06 10.59
N LYS A 143 6.07 18.81 10.81
CA LYS A 143 5.28 17.62 10.50
C LYS A 143 4.04 17.49 11.39
N GLU A 144 4.14 17.83 12.67
CA GLU A 144 2.99 17.85 13.58
C GLU A 144 1.92 18.85 13.13
N ASN A 145 2.33 20.05 12.72
CA ASN A 145 1.43 21.06 12.18
C ASN A 145 0.77 20.59 10.88
N GLU A 146 1.53 19.95 9.98
CA GLU A 146 0.99 19.35 8.75
C GLU A 146 -0.05 18.27 9.05
N ILE A 147 0.23 17.34 9.99
CA ILE A 147 -0.72 16.30 10.41
C ILE A 147 -2.00 16.93 10.98
N ASN A 148 -1.87 17.94 11.84
CA ASN A 148 -3.01 18.61 12.47
C ASN A 148 -3.90 19.34 11.45
N ALA A 149 -3.32 19.82 10.34
CA ALA A 149 -4.05 20.48 9.26
C ALA A 149 -4.84 19.51 8.36
N LEU A 150 -4.55 18.21 8.38
CA LEU A 150 -5.25 17.23 7.55
C LEU A 150 -6.70 17.03 8.03
N SER A 151 -7.65 16.96 7.10
CA SER A 151 -9.07 16.68 7.38
C SER A 151 -9.53 15.32 6.88
N ASP A 152 -8.73 14.67 6.04
CA ASP A 152 -9.05 13.39 5.40
C ASP A 152 -8.31 12.22 6.06
N LYS A 153 -9.04 11.12 6.32
CA LYS A 153 -8.49 9.93 6.97
C LYS A 153 -7.39 9.29 6.11
N ALA A 154 -7.57 9.24 4.78
CA ALA A 154 -6.58 8.64 3.89
C ALA A 154 -5.26 9.43 3.91
N ALA A 155 -5.36 10.76 3.85
CA ALA A 155 -4.22 11.65 3.94
C ALA A 155 -3.43 11.46 5.25
N ILE A 156 -4.12 11.36 6.40
CA ILE A 156 -3.47 11.15 7.71
C ILE A 156 -2.73 9.81 7.74
N LEU A 157 -3.39 8.73 7.29
CA LEU A 157 -2.79 7.39 7.27
C LEU A 157 -1.58 7.26 6.34
N LYS A 158 -1.53 8.07 5.28
CA LYS A 158 -0.44 8.06 4.29
C LYS A 158 0.64 9.08 4.56
N TYR A 159 0.41 10.02 5.49
CA TYR A 159 1.32 11.12 5.74
C TYR A 159 2.72 10.60 6.12
N ASP A 160 3.76 10.97 5.38
CA ASP A 160 5.11 10.47 5.66
C ASP A 160 5.74 11.20 6.85
N ILE A 161 5.94 10.47 7.94
CA ILE A 161 6.57 11.00 9.17
C ILE A 161 8.09 10.88 9.17
N ASN A 162 8.70 10.21 8.19
CA ASN A 162 10.14 9.97 8.17
C ASN A 162 10.92 11.24 7.81
N PHE A 163 12.11 11.36 8.38
CA PHE A 163 13.17 12.35 8.13
C PHE A 163 14.47 11.84 8.76
#